data_AF-A0A937B8A2-F1
#
_entry.id   AF-A0A937B8A2-F1
#
_cell.length_a   1.000
_cell.length_b   1.000
_cell.length_c   1.000
_cell.angle_alpha   90.00
_cell.angle_beta   90.00
_cell.angle_gamma   90.00
#
_symmetry.space_group_name_H-M   'P 1'
#
loop_
_entity.id
_entity.type
_entity.pdbx_description
1 polymer ?
#
loop_
_entity_poly.entity_id
_entity_poly.type
_entity_poly.pdbx_seq_one_letter_code
_entity_poly.pdbx_strand_id
1 'polypeptide(L)'
;MKYALIILLGVMGGTVQLKAQRLMNESRSTTGYIENDGRVMNSSRSTVGYFDGGRIMNSSRSTLGYFEGDRFLNSSRRTLGYFESGRVLNSNRSTIGYIENGRVMNSSRSTIGYYENINSPNVAAWFFFFDFQ
;
A
#
# COMPACT_ATOMS: atom_id res chain seq x y z
N MET A 1 40.37 18.69 36.00
CA MET A 1 40.67 19.02 34.60
C MET A 1 40.20 17.82 33.78
N LYS A 2 38.92 17.76 33.38
CA LYS A 2 38.36 18.32 32.14
C LYS A 2 38.91 17.63 30.90
N TYR A 3 38.19 16.65 30.35
CA TYR A 3 38.10 16.44 28.90
C TYR A 3 36.70 15.91 28.55
N ALA A 4 35.79 16.85 28.34
CA ALA A 4 34.64 16.66 27.47
C ALA A 4 35.11 17.00 26.05
N LEU A 5 34.85 16.11 25.09
CA LEU A 5 34.97 16.42 23.67
C LEU A 5 33.67 15.96 22.99
N ILE A 6 32.68 16.85 22.97
CA ILE A 6 31.50 16.73 22.12
C ILE A 6 31.86 17.40 20.81
N ILE A 7 32.02 16.61 19.74
CA ILE A 7 32.08 17.14 18.38
C ILE A 7 30.65 17.31 17.90
N LEU A 8 30.18 18.56 17.94
CA LEU A 8 28.97 19.03 17.29
C LEU A 8 29.36 19.45 15.87
N LEU A 9 28.92 18.73 14.84
CA LEU A 9 28.99 19.20 13.47
C LEU A 9 27.62 19.00 12.81
N GLY A 10 27.05 20.14 12.42
CA GLY A 10 25.65 20.31 12.10
C GLY A 10 25.22 19.52 10.87
N VAL A 11 24.12 18.79 11.05
CA VAL A 11 23.28 18.37 9.94
C VAL A 11 22.29 19.51 9.73
N MET A 12 22.54 20.34 8.71
CA MET A 12 21.49 21.19 8.15
C MET A 12 20.36 20.25 7.72
N GLY A 13 19.32 20.20 8.54
CA GLY A 13 18.11 19.44 8.28
C GLY A 13 17.41 20.02 7.06
N GLY A 14 17.74 19.50 5.89
CA GLY A 14 16.79 19.47 4.79
C GLY A 14 15.58 18.70 5.33
N THR A 15 14.47 19.39 5.54
CA THR A 15 13.19 18.74 5.80
C THR A 15 12.87 17.94 4.56
N VAL A 16 13.28 16.67 4.53
CA VAL A 16 12.74 15.72 3.57
C VAL A 16 11.27 15.64 3.94
N GLN A 17 10.45 16.37 3.19
CA GLN A 17 9.02 16.27 3.28
C GLN A 17 8.68 14.86 2.79
N LEU A 18 8.74 13.90 3.72
CA LEU A 18 8.29 12.53 3.50
C LEU A 18 6.81 12.67 3.19
N LYS A 19 6.49 12.74 1.89
CA LYS A 19 5.10 12.79 1.47
C LYS A 19 4.47 11.50 1.98
N ALA A 20 3.54 11.63 2.93
CA ALA A 20 2.94 10.48 3.57
C ALA A 20 2.26 9.62 2.49
N GLN A 21 2.55 8.33 2.53
CA GLN A 21 1.92 7.33 1.69
C GLN A 21 0.49 7.09 2.19
N ARG A 22 -0.52 7.51 1.43
CA ARG A 22 -1.92 7.57 1.89
C ARG A 22 -2.88 6.96 0.90
N LEU A 23 -3.86 6.23 1.43
CA LEU A 23 -5.07 5.80 0.73
C LEU A 23 -6.23 6.67 1.18
N MET A 24 -7.08 7.08 0.26
CA MET A 24 -8.21 7.96 0.50
C MET A 24 -9.45 7.48 -0.24
N ASN A 25 -10.63 7.76 0.32
CA ASN A 25 -11.92 7.51 -0.34
C ASN A 25 -12.26 8.61 -1.37
N GLU A 26 -13.44 8.51 -1.99
CA GLU A 26 -13.98 9.47 -2.95
C GLU A 26 -14.03 10.92 -2.42
N SER A 27 -14.33 11.09 -1.13
CA SER A 27 -14.36 12.39 -0.45
C SER A 27 -12.98 12.90 -0.01
N ARG A 28 -11.90 12.21 -0.41
CA ARG A 28 -10.50 12.51 -0.03
C ARG A 28 -10.20 12.37 1.47
N SER A 29 -11.05 11.69 2.21
CA SER A 29 -10.77 11.31 3.60
C SER A 29 -9.79 10.15 3.61
N THR A 30 -8.76 10.23 4.46
CA THR A 30 -7.76 9.16 4.58
C THR A 30 -8.39 7.90 5.14
N THR A 31 -8.26 6.78 4.43
CA THR A 31 -8.74 5.46 4.84
C THR A 31 -7.62 4.58 5.38
N GLY A 32 -6.38 4.81 4.94
CA GLY A 32 -5.23 4.06 5.39
C GLY A 32 -3.89 4.67 5.00
N TYR A 33 -2.83 4.05 5.49
CA TYR A 33 -1.44 4.40 5.25
C TYR A 33 -0.63 3.14 4.95
N ILE A 34 0.40 3.29 4.12
CA ILE A 34 1.39 2.22 3.86
C ILE A 34 2.77 2.82 4.12
N GLU A 35 3.47 2.36 5.14
CA GLU A 35 4.81 2.87 5.44
C GLU A 35 5.86 2.29 4.47
N ASN A 36 7.01 2.97 4.38
CA ASN A 36 8.11 2.54 3.51
C ASN A 36 8.67 1.15 3.87
N ASP A 37 8.50 0.72 5.13
CA ASP A 37 8.88 -0.61 5.62
C ASP A 37 7.83 -1.70 5.33
N GLY A 38 6.75 -1.33 4.61
CA GLY A 38 5.67 -2.23 4.25
C GLY A 38 4.56 -2.34 5.29
N ARG A 39 4.61 -1.62 6.42
CA ARG A 39 3.53 -1.63 7.41
C ARG A 39 2.26 -1.00 6.85
N VAL A 40 1.14 -1.69 6.98
CA VAL A 40 -0.18 -1.24 6.53
C VAL A 40 -1.00 -0.83 7.75
N MET A 41 -1.55 0.39 7.72
CA MET A 41 -2.34 0.95 8.82
C MET A 41 -3.68 1.48 8.35
N ASN A 42 -4.67 1.44 9.22
CA ASN A 42 -5.96 2.09 8.99
C ASN A 42 -5.89 3.61 9.24
N SER A 43 -7.00 4.32 9.04
CA SER A 43 -7.13 5.77 9.24
C SER A 43 -6.79 6.22 10.67
N SER A 44 -7.02 5.37 11.68
CA SER A 44 -6.64 5.60 13.09
C SER A 44 -5.17 5.30 13.39
N ARG A 45 -4.35 4.96 12.37
CA ARG A 45 -2.94 4.57 12.50
C ARG A 45 -2.69 3.28 13.28
N SER A 46 -3.72 2.43 13.43
CA SER A 46 -3.55 1.07 13.95
C SER A 46 -3.07 0.16 12.82
N THR A 47 -2.13 -0.74 13.13
CA THR A 47 -1.62 -1.72 12.16
C THR A 47 -2.67 -2.75 11.82
N VAL A 48 -2.94 -2.92 10.54
CA VAL A 48 -3.86 -3.94 10.02
C VAL A 48 -3.13 -5.03 9.24
N GLY A 49 -1.91 -4.77 8.78
CA GLY A 49 -1.13 -5.75 8.04
C GLY A 49 0.27 -5.30 7.68
N TYR A 50 0.93 -6.11 6.87
CA TYR A 50 2.29 -5.89 6.38
C TYR A 50 2.44 -6.40 4.94
N PHE A 51 3.25 -5.71 4.16
CA PHE A 51 3.77 -6.14 2.87
C PHE A 51 5.27 -6.40 3.00
N ASP A 52 5.72 -7.62 2.75
CA ASP A 52 7.13 -8.00 2.90
C ASP A 52 7.57 -8.97 1.80
N GLY A 53 8.46 -8.53 0.90
CA GLY A 53 9.03 -9.37 -0.15
C GLY A 53 8.00 -10.08 -1.03
N GLY A 54 6.84 -9.44 -1.27
CA GLY A 54 5.70 -10.03 -2.00
C GLY A 54 4.72 -10.82 -1.14
N ARG A 55 4.99 -11.05 0.15
CA ARG A 55 4.00 -11.60 1.10
C ARG A 55 3.09 -10.50 1.62
N ILE A 56 1.82 -10.85 1.76
CA ILE A 56 0.77 -10.01 2.31
C ILE A 56 0.28 -10.67 3.61
N MET A 57 0.40 -9.97 4.72
CA MET A 57 0.14 -10.50 6.06
C MET A 57 -0.85 -9.62 6.83
N ASN A 58 -1.59 -10.24 7.75
CA ASN A 58 -2.40 -9.51 8.73
C ASN A 58 -1.54 -8.90 9.85
N SER A 59 -2.19 -8.19 10.79
CA SER A 59 -1.53 -7.54 11.93
C SER A 59 -0.78 -8.53 12.85
N SER A 60 -1.23 -9.78 12.92
CA SER A 60 -0.58 -10.88 13.65
C SER A 60 0.53 -11.59 12.85
N ARG A 61 0.89 -11.06 11.67
CA ARG A 61 1.89 -11.63 10.75
C ARG A 61 1.53 -13.00 10.14
N SER A 62 0.26 -13.40 10.21
CA SER A 62 -0.22 -14.57 9.45
C SER A 62 -0.36 -14.18 7.98
N THR A 63 0.09 -15.06 7.08
CA THR A 63 0.01 -14.83 5.63
C THR A 63 -1.44 -14.88 5.14
N LEU A 64 -1.89 -13.79 4.54
CA LEU A 64 -3.17 -13.70 3.83
C LEU A 64 -3.00 -14.11 2.36
N GLY A 65 -1.87 -13.76 1.76
CA GLY A 65 -1.59 -14.05 0.36
C GLY A 65 -0.24 -13.55 -0.11
N TYR A 66 -0.11 -13.49 -1.42
CA TYR A 66 1.13 -13.13 -2.11
C TYR A 66 0.84 -12.24 -3.33
N PHE A 67 1.78 -11.38 -3.67
CA PHE A 67 1.87 -10.72 -4.97
C PHE A 67 3.12 -11.24 -5.68
N GLU A 68 2.94 -12.06 -6.72
CA GLU A 68 4.01 -12.73 -7.45
C GLU A 68 3.94 -12.41 -8.95
N GLY A 69 4.92 -11.66 -9.46
CA GLY A 69 4.91 -11.14 -10.83
C GLY A 69 3.80 -10.10 -10.98
N ASP A 70 2.72 -10.49 -11.65
CA ASP A 70 1.49 -9.71 -11.84
C ASP A 70 0.29 -10.31 -11.08
N ARG A 71 0.45 -11.45 -10.39
CA ARG A 71 -0.65 -12.20 -9.76
C ARG A 71 -0.82 -11.88 -8.29
N PHE A 72 -2.07 -11.69 -7.88
CA PHE A 72 -2.47 -11.82 -6.49
C PHE A 72 -2.91 -13.25 -6.20
N LEU A 73 -2.32 -13.85 -5.17
CA LEU A 73 -2.55 -15.21 -4.74
C LEU A 73 -3.05 -15.22 -3.29
N ASN A 74 -3.96 -16.13 -2.94
CA ASN A 74 -4.29 -16.37 -1.54
C ASN A 74 -3.18 -17.16 -0.81
N SER A 75 -3.36 -17.40 0.49
CA SER A 75 -2.41 -18.16 1.32
C SER A 75 -2.14 -19.58 0.82
N SER A 76 -3.08 -20.21 0.12
CA SER A 76 -2.94 -21.51 -0.56
C SER A 76 -2.39 -21.42 -2.00
N ARG A 77 -1.88 -20.26 -2.41
CA ARG A 77 -1.34 -19.97 -3.75
C ARG A 77 -2.34 -20.12 -4.91
N ARG A 78 -3.64 -19.97 -4.65
CA ARG A 78 -4.64 -19.86 -5.73
C ARG A 78 -4.76 -18.40 -6.17
N THR A 79 -4.85 -18.19 -7.48
CA THR A 79 -5.00 -16.85 -8.07
C THR A 79 -6.35 -16.22 -7.71
N LEU A 80 -6.28 -15.03 -7.12
CA LEU A 80 -7.42 -14.16 -6.84
C LEU A 80 -7.64 -13.15 -7.97
N GLY A 81 -6.55 -12.68 -8.57
CA GLY A 81 -6.58 -11.68 -9.62
C GLY A 81 -5.19 -11.29 -10.10
N TYR A 82 -5.16 -10.23 -10.90
CA TYR A 82 -3.95 -9.74 -11.55
C TYR A 82 -3.86 -8.21 -11.44
N PHE A 83 -2.64 -7.69 -11.49
CA PHE A 83 -2.35 -6.27 -11.70
C PHE A 83 -1.44 -6.10 -12.92
N GLU A 84 -2.02 -5.59 -14.01
CA GLU A 84 -1.34 -5.48 -15.30
C GLU A 84 -1.51 -4.06 -15.84
N SER A 85 -0.40 -3.32 -16.01
CA SER A 85 -0.39 -1.98 -16.62
C SER A 85 -1.46 -1.02 -16.08
N GLY A 86 -1.62 -0.97 -14.75
CA GLY A 86 -2.61 -0.12 -14.09
C GLY A 86 -4.02 -0.70 -14.03
N ARG A 87 -4.29 -1.87 -14.63
CA ARG A 87 -5.57 -2.57 -14.53
C ARG A 87 -5.56 -3.54 -13.37
N VAL A 88 -6.64 -3.56 -12.60
CA VAL A 88 -6.94 -4.60 -11.62
C VAL A 88 -7.90 -5.58 -12.28
N LEU A 89 -7.52 -6.85 -12.32
CA LEU A 89 -8.30 -7.92 -12.95
C LEU A 89 -8.68 -8.99 -11.94
N ASN A 90 -9.85 -9.59 -12.10
CA ASN A 90 -10.23 -10.78 -11.33
C ASN A 90 -9.51 -12.05 -11.84
N SER A 91 -9.74 -13.19 -11.19
CA SER A 91 -9.14 -14.48 -11.57
C SER A 91 -9.47 -14.94 -13.00
N ASN A 92 -10.59 -14.47 -13.57
CA ASN A 92 -11.01 -14.72 -14.95
C ASN A 92 -10.43 -13.71 -15.96
N ARG A 93 -9.52 -12.82 -15.53
CA ARG A 93 -8.93 -11.74 -16.34
C ARG A 93 -9.92 -10.69 -16.86
N SER A 94 -11.07 -10.53 -16.22
CA SER A 94 -11.94 -9.38 -16.46
C SER A 94 -11.46 -8.17 -15.66
N THR A 95 -11.41 -6.99 -16.27
CA THR A 95 -11.08 -5.75 -15.56
C THR A 95 -12.16 -5.43 -14.53
N ILE A 96 -11.77 -5.25 -13.29
CA ILE A 96 -12.65 -4.83 -12.18
C ILE A 96 -12.33 -3.41 -11.69
N GLY A 97 -11.17 -2.87 -12.06
CA GLY A 97 -10.80 -1.50 -11.74
C GLY A 97 -9.51 -1.04 -12.40
N TYR A 98 -9.16 0.22 -12.14
CA TYR A 98 -7.94 0.86 -12.64
C TYR A 98 -7.25 1.63 -11.51
N ILE A 99 -5.92 1.65 -11.53
CA ILE A 99 -5.06 2.39 -10.62
C ILE A 99 -4.04 3.14 -11.46
N GLU A 100 -4.27 4.43 -11.64
CA GLU A 100 -3.43 5.30 -12.46
C GLU A 100 -3.51 6.74 -11.97
N ASN A 101 -2.42 7.50 -12.12
CA ASN A 101 -2.37 8.94 -11.85
C ASN A 101 -2.92 9.34 -10.46
N GLY A 102 -2.62 8.56 -9.41
CA GLY A 102 -3.09 8.83 -8.04
C GLY A 102 -4.58 8.54 -7.79
N ARG A 103 -5.27 7.90 -8.74
CA ARG A 103 -6.70 7.54 -8.64
C ARG A 103 -6.89 6.04 -8.63
N VAL A 104 -7.84 5.59 -7.82
CA VAL A 104 -8.44 4.25 -7.88
C VAL A 104 -9.80 4.42 -8.52
N MET A 105 -10.08 3.62 -9.55
CA MET A 105 -11.33 3.69 -10.31
C MET A 105 -11.96 2.30 -10.45
N ASN A 106 -13.29 2.26 -10.52
CA ASN A 106 -14.02 1.04 -10.84
C ASN A 106 -13.89 0.66 -12.34
N SER A 107 -14.50 -0.45 -12.74
CA SER A 107 -14.49 -0.93 -14.13
C SER A 107 -15.07 0.06 -15.15
N SER A 108 -15.98 0.94 -14.72
CA SER A 108 -16.56 2.04 -15.51
C SER A 108 -15.72 3.32 -15.52
N ARG A 109 -14.51 3.30 -14.92
CA ARG A 109 -13.59 4.44 -14.79
C ARG A 109 -14.10 5.61 -13.91
N SER A 110 -15.12 5.38 -13.08
CA SER A 110 -15.47 6.34 -12.02
C SER A 110 -14.46 6.26 -10.88
N THR A 111 -14.01 7.40 -10.37
CA THR A 111 -13.11 7.44 -9.20
C THR A 111 -13.82 6.93 -7.97
N ILE A 112 -13.23 5.94 -7.32
CA ILE A 112 -13.70 5.40 -6.03
C ILE A 112 -12.71 5.69 -4.88
N GLY A 113 -11.54 6.23 -5.21
CA GLY A 113 -10.54 6.62 -4.22
C GLY A 113 -9.33 7.28 -4.82
N TYR A 114 -8.43 7.73 -3.95
CA TYR A 114 -7.17 8.35 -4.30
C TYR A 114 -6.02 7.73 -3.53
N TYR A 115 -4.82 7.80 -4.09
CA TYR A 115 -3.59 7.42 -3.39
C TYR A 115 -2.49 8.44 -3.65
N GLU A 116 -1.63 8.62 -2.65
CA GLU A 116 -0.49 9.54 -2.71
C GLU A 116 0.78 8.77 -2.35
N ASN A 117 1.79 8.79 -3.23
CA ASN A 117 3.14 8.23 -3.02
C ASN A 117 3.20 6.72 -2.72
N ILE A 118 2.12 5.98 -2.98
CA ILE A 118 2.09 4.52 -2.88
C ILE A 118 2.32 3.95 -4.28
N ASN A 119 3.10 2.87 -4.39
CA ASN A 119 3.23 2.10 -5.62
C ASN A 119 1.89 1.40 -5.97
N SER A 120 1.48 1.46 -7.23
CA SER A 120 0.18 0.93 -7.66
C SER A 120 -0.10 -0.53 -7.28
N PRO A 121 0.88 -1.47 -7.28
CA PRO A 121 0.63 -2.84 -6.80
C PRO A 121 0.19 -2.93 -5.34
N ASN A 122 0.73 -2.10 -4.43
CA ASN A 122 0.31 -2.12 -3.03
C ASN A 122 -1.10 -1.53 -2.86
N VAL A 123 -1.48 -0.56 -3.69
CA VAL A 123 -2.87 -0.06 -3.75
C VAL A 123 -3.81 -1.15 -4.22
N ALA A 124 -3.43 -1.94 -5.23
CA ALA A 124 -4.21 -3.10 -5.65
C ALA A 124 -4.28 -4.18 -4.56
N ALA A 125 -3.16 -4.43 -3.84
CA ALA A 125 -3.12 -5.37 -2.73
C ALA A 125 -4.08 -4.95 -1.59
N TRP A 126 -4.18 -3.66 -1.30
CA TRP A 126 -5.18 -3.14 -0.35
C TRP A 126 -6.59 -3.60 -0.72
N PHE A 127 -6.96 -3.45 -1.99
CA PHE A 127 -8.26 -3.86 -2.50
C PHE A 127 -8.49 -5.36 -2.34
N PHE A 128 -7.54 -6.23 -2.70
CA PHE A 128 -7.73 -7.69 -2.61
C PHE A 128 -7.76 -8.25 -1.18
N PHE A 129 -7.08 -7.63 -0.22
CA PHE A 129 -6.81 -8.26 1.08
C PHE A 129 -7.35 -7.52 2.31
N PHE A 130 -7.64 -6.22 2.19
CA PHE A 130 -8.01 -5.38 3.34
C PHE A 130 -9.34 -4.64 3.16
N ASP A 131 -9.75 -4.34 1.92
CA ASP A 131 -11.01 -3.63 1.66
C ASP A 131 -12.26 -4.53 1.74
N PHE A 132 -12.09 -5.85 1.60
CA PHE A 132 -13.18 -6.84 1.65
C PHE A 132 -13.36 -7.54 3.01
N GLN A 133 -12.94 -6.94 4.13
CA GLN A 133 -13.17 -7.47 5.49
C GLN A 133 -14.23 -6.70 6.27
#